data_AF-A0A2D7Z6W5-F1
#
_entry.id   AF-A0A2D7Z6W5-F1
#
_cell.length_a   1.000
_cell.length_b   1.000
_cell.length_c   1.000
_cell.angle_alpha   90.00
_cell.angle_beta   90.00
_cell.angle_gamma   90.00
#
_symmetry.space_group_name_H-M   'P 1'
#
loop_
_entity.id
_entity.type
_entity.pdbx_description
1 polymer ?
#
loop_
_entity_poly.entity_id
_entity_poly.type
_entity_poly.pdbx_seq_one_letter_code
_entity_poly.pdbx_strand_id
1 'polypeptide(L)'
;MFGGRVTSNETDPRVSAPLLMRDLVALFPALAGTRISHSWNGFVAYTFDHLPHLGQNDGVYYAAGYCGSGVALATYCGTKVGQKMLGLAEGRTGLDTLINPTRPFYYGRPWFLGATVAYYRWRDRAGL
;
A
#
# COMPACT_ATOMS: atom_id res chain seq x y z
N MET A 1 14.28 -3.01 -10.32
CA MET A 1 12.99 -3.63 -9.92
C MET A 1 11.88 -2.73 -10.42
N PHE A 2 10.84 -3.27 -11.05
CA PHE A 2 9.72 -2.51 -11.60
C PHE A 2 8.40 -3.07 -11.06
N GLY A 3 7.44 -2.20 -10.76
CA GLY A 3 6.18 -2.57 -10.09
C GLY A 3 5.23 -1.38 -10.03
N GLY A 4 4.25 -1.42 -9.13
CA GLY A 4 3.32 -0.30 -8.91
C GLY A 4 1.92 -0.48 -9.50
N ARG A 5 1.57 -1.68 -9.96
CA ARG A 5 0.18 -2.00 -10.34
C ARG A 5 -0.66 -2.33 -9.12
N VAL A 6 -1.63 -1.48 -8.82
CA VAL A 6 -2.72 -1.78 -7.87
C VAL A 6 -3.88 -2.36 -8.67
N THR A 7 -4.30 -3.57 -8.30
CA THR A 7 -5.44 -4.25 -8.91
C THR A 7 -6.35 -4.79 -7.82
N SER A 8 -7.66 -4.78 -8.09
CA SER A 8 -8.65 -5.26 -7.13
C SER A 8 -8.75 -6.79 -7.06
N ASN A 9 -8.26 -7.51 -8.08
CA ASN A 9 -8.48 -8.96 -8.23
C ASN A 9 -7.35 -9.72 -8.94
N GLU A 10 -6.23 -9.06 -9.27
CA GLU A 10 -5.13 -9.66 -10.03
C GLU A 10 -4.01 -10.07 -9.07
N THR A 11 -4.21 -11.20 -8.39
CA THR A 11 -3.26 -11.78 -7.40
C THR A 11 -2.44 -12.93 -7.98
N ASP A 12 -2.42 -13.12 -9.30
CA ASP A 12 -1.60 -14.14 -9.97
C ASP A 12 -0.41 -13.48 -10.71
N PRO A 13 0.85 -13.72 -10.29
CA PRO A 13 2.03 -13.20 -10.98
C PRO A 13 2.10 -13.60 -12.45
N ARG A 14 1.52 -14.75 -12.83
CA ARG A 14 1.51 -15.23 -14.22
C ARG A 14 0.67 -14.34 -15.14
N VAL A 15 -0.31 -13.64 -14.57
CA VAL A 15 -1.17 -12.68 -15.30
C VAL A 15 -0.59 -11.28 -15.23
N SER A 16 -0.11 -10.84 -14.06
CA SER A 16 0.37 -9.47 -13.87
C SER A 16 1.76 -9.21 -14.45
N ALA A 17 2.66 -10.21 -14.48
CA ALA A 17 4.03 -10.04 -14.94
C ALA A 17 4.13 -9.67 -16.44
N PRO A 18 3.41 -10.33 -17.38
CA PRO A 18 3.43 -9.92 -18.79
C PRO A 18 2.91 -8.49 -19.00
N LEU A 19 1.90 -8.09 -18.22
CA LEU A 19 1.33 -6.75 -18.30
C LEU A 19 2.31 -5.69 -17.78
N LEU A 20 2.96 -5.94 -16.64
CA LEU A 20 4.04 -5.08 -16.12
C LEU A 20 5.22 -5.01 -17.07
N MET A 21 5.58 -6.11 -17.75
CA MET A 21 6.65 -6.12 -18.74
C MET A 21 6.32 -5.25 -19.95
N ARG A 22 5.07 -5.28 -20.42
CA ARG A 22 4.61 -4.38 -21.49
C ARG A 22 4.73 -2.92 -21.07
N ASP A 23 4.28 -2.59 -19.86
CA ASP A 23 4.33 -1.23 -19.33
C ASP A 23 5.80 -0.79 -19.10
N LEU A 24 6.69 -1.69 -18.67
CA LEU A 24 8.14 -1.46 -18.56
C LEU A 24 8.81 -1.17 -19.91
N VAL A 25 8.51 -1.98 -20.93
CA VAL A 25 9.10 -1.81 -22.28
C VAL A 25 8.61 -0.53 -22.94
N ALA A 26 7.37 -0.11 -22.66
CA ALA A 26 6.87 1.19 -23.13
C ALA A 26 7.69 2.36 -22.58
N LEU A 27 8.19 2.25 -21.33
CA LEU A 27 9.07 3.27 -20.72
C LEU A 27 10.54 3.09 -21.11
N PHE A 28 10.99 1.85 -21.24
CA PHE A 28 12.39 1.49 -21.51
C PHE A 28 12.47 0.48 -22.67
N PRO A 29 12.40 0.95 -23.93
CA PRO A 29 12.38 0.08 -25.10
C PRO A 29 13.60 -0.86 -25.21
N ALA A 30 14.75 -0.45 -24.68
CA ALA A 30 15.97 -1.24 -24.65
C ALA A 30 15.84 -2.56 -23.86
N LEU A 31 14.80 -2.70 -23.02
CA LEU A 31 14.51 -3.93 -22.28
C LEU A 31 13.65 -4.93 -23.05
N ALA A 32 13.27 -4.63 -24.31
CA ALA A 32 12.52 -5.56 -25.15
C ALA A 32 13.26 -6.90 -25.30
N GLY A 33 12.53 -8.01 -25.12
CA GLY A 33 13.08 -9.36 -25.22
C GLY A 33 13.85 -9.87 -23.99
N THR A 34 14.04 -9.03 -22.96
CA THR A 34 14.64 -9.49 -21.70
C THR A 34 13.70 -10.44 -20.94
N ARG A 35 14.27 -11.43 -20.22
CA ARG A 35 13.48 -12.40 -19.45
C ARG A 35 13.16 -11.87 -18.07
N ILE A 36 11.94 -12.14 -17.60
CA ILE A 36 11.54 -11.94 -16.20
C ILE A 36 12.16 -13.07 -15.38
N SER A 37 13.09 -12.74 -14.47
CA SER A 37 13.68 -13.75 -13.58
C SER A 37 12.76 -14.12 -12.42
N HIS A 38 12.04 -13.14 -11.89
CA HIS A 38 11.15 -13.29 -10.73
C HIS A 38 9.93 -12.39 -10.86
N SER A 39 8.78 -12.88 -10.39
CA SER A 39 7.57 -12.09 -10.22
C SER A 39 6.84 -12.52 -8.97
N TRP A 40 6.29 -11.55 -8.25
CA TRP A 40 5.52 -11.76 -7.04
C TRP A 40 4.42 -10.72 -6.94
N ASN A 41 3.46 -11.01 -6.07
CA ASN A 41 2.47 -10.04 -5.62
C ASN A 41 2.36 -10.12 -4.10
N GLY A 42 1.66 -9.16 -3.52
CA GLY A 42 1.38 -9.14 -2.10
C GLY A 42 0.25 -8.18 -1.79
N PHE A 43 -0.31 -8.32 -0.59
CA PHE A 43 -1.33 -7.43 -0.10
C PHE A 43 -0.68 -6.24 0.60
N VAL A 44 -1.22 -5.05 0.32
CA VAL A 44 -0.84 -3.82 1.01
C VAL A 44 -2.04 -3.36 1.80
N ALA A 45 -1.86 -3.17 3.12
CA ALA A 45 -2.84 -2.49 3.94
C ALA A 45 -2.85 -1.00 3.58
N TYR A 46 -4.03 -0.50 3.24
CA TYR A 46 -4.23 0.87 2.79
C TYR A 46 -5.36 1.49 3.60
N THR A 47 -5.06 2.58 4.31
CA THR A 47 -6.00 3.28 5.20
C THR A 47 -6.75 4.35 4.44
N PHE A 48 -7.92 4.73 4.95
CA PHE A 48 -8.83 5.65 4.26
C PHE A 48 -8.40 7.11 4.32
N ASP A 49 -7.51 7.45 5.25
CA ASP A 49 -6.90 8.77 5.41
C ASP A 49 -5.48 8.82 4.81
N HIS A 50 -5.03 7.72 4.18
CA HIS A 50 -3.72 7.62 3.54
C HIS A 50 -2.52 7.80 4.49
N LEU A 51 -2.75 7.66 5.81
CA LEU A 51 -1.74 7.81 6.84
C LEU A 51 -1.47 6.47 7.55
N PRO A 52 -0.23 6.23 8.03
CA PRO A 52 0.05 5.11 8.92
C PRO A 52 -0.65 5.30 10.27
N HIS A 53 -1.17 4.21 10.83
CA HIS A 53 -1.81 4.19 12.14
C HIS A 53 -0.95 3.43 13.14
N LEU A 54 -0.62 4.10 14.24
CA LEU A 54 0.15 3.56 15.36
C LEU A 54 -0.75 3.54 16.58
N GLY A 55 -0.84 2.41 17.26
CA GLY A 55 -1.74 2.31 18.41
C GLY A 55 -1.50 1.10 19.28
N GLN A 56 -2.41 0.90 20.21
CA GLN A 56 -2.45 -0.24 21.10
C GLN A 56 -3.90 -0.72 21.19
N ASN A 57 -4.11 -2.03 21.06
CA ASN A 57 -5.38 -2.66 21.29
C ASN A 57 -5.18 -3.88 22.20
N ASP A 58 -5.84 -3.91 23.37
CA ASP A 58 -5.78 -5.01 24.34
C ASP A 58 -4.34 -5.47 24.66
N GLY A 59 -3.43 -4.53 24.91
CA GLY A 59 -2.02 -4.84 25.18
C GLY A 59 -1.15 -5.06 23.94
N VAL A 60 -1.75 -5.22 22.76
CA VAL A 60 -1.03 -5.42 21.49
C VAL A 60 -0.75 -4.07 20.84
N TYR A 61 0.52 -3.72 20.74
CA TYR A 61 0.96 -2.53 20.02
C TYR A 61 1.09 -2.81 18.53
N TYR A 62 0.69 -1.86 17.68
CA TYR A 62 0.75 -2.00 16.24
C TYR A 62 1.23 -0.73 15.54
N ALA A 63 1.84 -0.93 14.37
CA ALA A 63 2.09 0.10 13.37
C ALA A 63 1.73 -0.48 12.00
N ALA A 64 0.70 0.05 11.36
CA ALA A 64 0.11 -0.52 10.15
C ALA A 64 -0.41 0.55 9.18
N GLY A 65 -0.84 0.12 8.00
CA GLY A 65 -1.47 1.02 7.03
C GLY A 65 -0.51 1.99 6.36
N TYR A 66 0.73 1.57 6.07
CA TYR A 66 1.76 2.43 5.47
C TYR A 66 1.46 2.92 4.05
N CYS A 67 0.34 2.52 3.44
CA CYS A 67 -0.16 3.03 2.17
C CYS A 67 0.85 3.01 1.00
N GLY A 68 1.74 2.01 0.99
CA GLY A 68 2.79 1.87 -0.03
C GLY A 68 4.15 2.46 0.35
N SER A 69 4.25 3.20 1.44
CA SER A 69 5.51 3.80 1.95
C SER A 69 6.16 2.99 3.07
N GLY A 70 5.78 1.70 3.21
CA GLY A 70 6.21 0.84 4.32
C GLY A 70 7.72 0.67 4.44
N VAL A 71 8.44 0.54 3.32
CA VAL A 71 9.91 0.37 3.34
C VAL A 71 10.60 1.54 4.06
N ALA A 72 10.15 2.77 3.81
CA ALA A 72 10.73 3.96 4.44
C ALA A 72 10.17 4.19 5.86
N LEU A 73 8.86 4.01 6.04
CA LEU A 73 8.18 4.40 7.28
C LEU A 73 8.24 3.34 8.38
N ALA A 74 8.41 2.06 8.05
CA ALA A 74 8.33 0.97 9.03
C ALA A 74 9.41 1.08 10.10
N THR A 75 10.64 1.46 9.74
CA THR A 75 11.73 1.63 10.72
C THR A 75 11.39 2.74 11.72
N TYR A 76 10.93 3.89 11.23
CA TYR A 76 10.52 5.01 12.08
C TYR A 76 9.34 4.63 12.97
N CYS A 77 8.24 4.14 12.39
CA CYS A 77 7.02 3.82 13.14
C CYS A 77 7.24 2.67 14.12
N GLY A 78 8.01 1.65 13.73
CA GLY A 78 8.39 0.54 14.60
C GLY A 78 9.23 1.01 15.79
N THR A 79 10.19 1.91 15.56
CA THR A 79 10.99 2.52 16.65
C THR A 79 10.09 3.29 17.62
N LYS A 80 9.16 4.10 17.10
CA LYS A 80 8.21 4.87 17.91
C LYS A 80 7.30 3.96 18.73
N VAL A 81 6.76 2.92 18.12
CA VAL A 81 5.95 1.91 18.84
C VAL A 81 6.77 1.21 19.92
N GLY A 82 8.01 0.79 19.63
CA GLY A 82 8.89 0.18 20.64
C GLY A 82 9.16 1.12 21.82
N GLN A 83 9.38 2.40 21.56
CA GLN A 83 9.52 3.41 22.62
C GLN A 83 8.25 3.57 23.45
N LYS A 84 7.07 3.55 22.81
CA LYS A 84 5.78 3.57 23.54
C LYS A 84 5.59 2.35 24.42
N MET A 85 5.95 1.16 23.94
CA MET A 85 5.88 -0.08 24.71
C MET A 85 6.71 0.01 26.01
N LEU A 86 7.82 0.74 25.97
CA LEU A 86 8.70 0.97 27.12
C LEU A 86 8.27 2.16 28.00
N GLY A 87 7.17 2.85 27.67
CA GLY A 87 6.72 4.04 28.40
C GLY A 87 7.59 5.29 28.19
N LEU A 88 8.41 5.31 27.13
CA LEU A 88 9.33 6.40 26.84
C LEU A 88 8.60 7.56 26.14
N ALA A 89 8.94 8.80 26.52
CA ALA A 89 8.30 10.01 25.99
C ALA A 89 8.57 10.18 24.48
N GLU A 90 9.71 9.70 24.00
CA GLU A 90 10.16 9.71 22.61
C GLU A 90 9.23 8.92 21.69
N GLY A 91 8.46 7.97 22.25
CA GLY A 91 7.48 7.19 21.51
C GLY A 91 6.27 8.01 21.04
N ARG A 92 6.04 9.21 21.59
CA ARG A 92 4.93 10.09 21.20
C ARG A 92 5.11 10.59 19.77
N THR A 93 4.04 10.55 18.98
CA THR A 93 4.04 11.05 17.60
C THR A 93 2.78 11.85 17.28
N GLY A 94 2.80 12.63 16.20
CA GLY A 94 1.59 13.28 15.68
C GLY A 94 0.55 12.30 15.12
N LEU A 95 0.87 10.99 15.04
CA LEU A 95 -0.02 9.95 14.57
C LEU A 95 -0.88 9.35 15.70
N ASP A 96 -0.59 9.71 16.94
CA ASP A 96 -1.19 9.09 18.14
C ASP A 96 -2.68 9.42 18.31
N THR A 97 -3.12 10.52 17.71
CA THR A 97 -4.51 11.01 17.77
C THR A 97 -5.33 10.65 16.55
N LEU A 98 -4.75 9.91 15.60
CA LEU A 98 -5.45 9.52 14.38
C LEU A 98 -6.46 8.42 14.69
N ILE A 99 -7.70 8.65 14.29
CA ILE A 99 -8.76 7.65 14.30
C ILE A 99 -8.81 7.07 12.90
N ASN A 100 -8.61 5.76 12.76
CA ASN A 100 -8.71 5.09 11.47
C ASN A 100 -10.14 5.24 10.91
N PRO A 101 -10.34 6.02 9.83
CA PRO A 101 -11.68 6.23 9.29
C PRO A 101 -12.19 4.94 8.64
N THR A 102 -13.50 4.83 8.48
CA THR A 102 -14.12 3.76 7.68
C THR A 102 -15.07 4.35 6.64
N ARG A 103 -15.76 3.48 5.89
CA ARG A 103 -16.84 3.86 4.97
C ARG A 103 -18.14 3.16 5.36
N PRO A 104 -19.31 3.75 5.08
CA PRO A 104 -20.58 3.06 5.25
C PRO A 104 -20.55 1.69 4.56
N PHE A 105 -21.04 0.66 5.26
CA PHE A 105 -21.09 -0.72 4.79
C PHE A 105 -19.72 -1.36 4.47
N TYR A 106 -18.62 -0.82 4.98
CA TYR A 106 -17.30 -1.43 4.86
C TYR A 106 -17.00 -2.35 6.05
N TYR A 107 -17.02 -3.66 5.80
CA TYR A 107 -16.70 -4.71 6.79
C TYR A 107 -15.52 -5.57 6.31
N GLY A 108 -14.50 -4.92 5.73
CA GLY A 108 -13.32 -5.58 5.16
C GLY A 108 -13.45 -5.98 3.68
N ARG A 109 -14.64 -5.85 3.09
CA ARG A 109 -14.86 -5.96 1.63
C ARG A 109 -15.02 -4.57 1.02
N PRO A 110 -14.07 -4.09 0.21
CA PRO A 110 -14.10 -2.72 -0.29
C PRO A 110 -15.01 -2.59 -1.51
N TRP A 111 -16.32 -2.50 -1.30
CA TRP A 111 -17.35 -2.40 -2.35
C TRP A 111 -17.12 -1.25 -3.34
N PHE A 112 -16.46 -0.18 -2.91
CA PHE A 112 -16.16 1.00 -3.73
C PHE A 112 -14.90 0.85 -4.61
N LEU A 113 -14.00 -0.09 -4.28
CA LEU A 113 -12.64 -0.13 -4.87
C LEU A 113 -12.66 -0.30 -6.39
N GLY A 114 -13.54 -1.16 -6.91
CA GLY A 114 -13.65 -1.39 -8.35
C GLY A 114 -14.03 -0.11 -9.11
N ALA A 115 -15.00 0.64 -8.60
CA ALA A 115 -15.44 1.91 -9.19
C ALA A 115 -14.34 2.98 -9.10
N THR A 116 -13.66 3.08 -7.95
CA THR A 116 -12.54 4.00 -7.75
C THR A 116 -11.40 3.72 -8.72
N VAL A 117 -10.98 2.46 -8.89
CA VAL A 117 -9.94 2.07 -9.85
C VAL A 117 -10.34 2.40 -11.29
N ALA A 118 -11.60 2.13 -11.67
CA ALA A 118 -12.09 2.45 -13.00
C ALA A 118 -12.07 3.97 -13.28
N TYR A 119 -12.48 4.78 -12.30
CA TYR A 119 -12.47 6.23 -12.38
C TYR A 119 -11.04 6.79 -12.55
N TYR A 120 -10.09 6.36 -11.72
CA TYR A 120 -8.69 6.80 -11.85
C TYR A 120 -8.06 6.36 -13.17
N ARG A 121 -8.34 5.14 -13.65
CA ARG A 121 -7.88 4.70 -14.98
C ARG A 121 -8.46 5.50 -16.14
N TRP A 122 -9.67 6.05 -15.99
CA TRP A 122 -10.25 6.94 -16.98
C TRP A 122 -9.56 8.31 -16.94
N ARG A 123 -9.38 8.85 -15.74
CA ARG A 123 -8.64 10.10 -15.48
C ARG A 123 -7.22 10.08 -16.04
N ASP A 124 -6.45 9.03 -15.74
CA ASP A 124 -5.07 8.86 -16.23
C ASP A 124 -5.03 8.84 -17.78
N ARG A 125 -6.02 8.21 -18.41
CA ARG A 125 -6.14 8.18 -19.89
C ARG A 125 -6.58 9.51 -20.48
N ALA A 126 -7.34 10.30 -19.74
CA ALA A 126 -7.78 11.64 -20.14
C ALA A 126 -6.72 12.73 -19.85
N GLY A 127 -5.66 12.40 -19.11
CA GLY A 127 -4.62 13.35 -18.70
C GLY A 127 -5.04 14.30 -17.57
N LEU A 128 -5.99 13.89 -16.71
CA LEU A 128 -6.57 14.67 -15.59
C LEU A 128 -6.25 14.06 -14.22
#